data_AF-A0A9Y2IGL6-F1
#
_entry.id   AF-A0A9Y2IGL6-F1
#
_cell.length_a   1.000
_cell.length_b   1.000
_cell.length_c   1.000
_cell.angle_alpha   90.00
_cell.angle_beta   90.00
_cell.angle_gamma   90.00
#
_symmetry.space_group_name_H-M   'P 1'
#
loop_
_entity.id
_entity.type
_entity.pdbx_description
1 polymer ?
#
loop_
_entity_poly.entity_id
_entity_poly.type
_entity_poly.pdbx_seq_one_letter_code
_entity_poly.pdbx_strand_id
1 'polypeptide(L)'
;MTALPTEQPVATATDEERLARAYLLRVGEPPAPALVAFVGERGPVEAAARVRSGDCPDKVRRETAARREVDLAEQDLETAARTQARLVVPEDHEWPAWPLLSLAVASGRGVENVAAPLGLWVRGGANLAKAADRAVAVVGARLATNYGEHNSAEFAHGLATRGVPVFSGAALGIDGAAHRGALGAGGVTVAVLGCAVDIGYPAGHVDLLKRIADNGGAVVSEYAPGTPPARHRFLVRNRLIAGLTDGTVVIEAGIRSGARNTATTAGALGKVVMALPGPVQSANSAGCHALIRDCKATLVTSVDEVIDTVGRFGPAPEPENPRPRRPTDVLAPEALRVYEALVPRAGRSADQVATESGVPVDRVRALLPELEIDGFAVRGDTGWRRIVRSAPK
;
A
#
# COMPACT_ATOMS: atom_id res chain seq x y z
N MET A 1 18.86 -37.46 16.53
CA MET A 1 17.77 -36.61 17.07
C MET A 1 18.40 -35.34 17.60
N THR A 2 18.59 -34.37 16.71
CA THR A 2 19.14 -33.06 17.06
C THR A 2 18.00 -32.28 17.72
N ALA A 3 18.15 -31.95 19.00
CA ALA A 3 17.17 -31.18 19.74
C ALA A 3 16.91 -29.86 18.99
N LEU A 4 15.65 -29.61 18.68
CA LEU A 4 15.19 -28.30 18.18
C LEU A 4 15.62 -27.24 19.20
N PRO A 5 16.13 -26.08 18.77
CA PRO A 5 16.50 -25.02 19.69
C PRO A 5 15.26 -24.60 20.47
N THR A 6 15.39 -24.59 21.79
CA THR A 6 14.43 -24.07 22.75
C THR A 6 13.96 -22.69 22.28
N GLU A 7 12.65 -22.53 22.06
CA GLU A 7 12.04 -21.25 21.70
C GLU A 7 12.53 -20.19 22.68
N GLN A 8 13.26 -19.19 22.16
CA GLN A 8 13.61 -18.02 22.98
C GLN A 8 12.31 -17.37 23.45
N PRO A 9 12.22 -16.93 24.72
CA PRO A 9 11.04 -16.23 25.20
C PRO A 9 10.78 -15.02 24.28
N VAL A 10 9.60 -15.02 23.65
CA VAL A 10 9.16 -13.95 22.77
C VAL A 10 9.16 -12.66 23.60
N ALA A 11 9.92 -11.65 23.19
CA ALA A 11 9.95 -10.37 23.88
C ALA A 11 8.53 -9.77 23.93
N THR A 12 8.09 -9.42 25.13
CA THR A 12 6.79 -8.83 25.42
C THR A 12 6.96 -7.75 26.47
N ALA A 13 6.21 -6.66 26.34
CA ALA A 13 6.20 -5.60 27.35
C ALA A 13 5.82 -6.15 28.72
N THR A 14 6.49 -5.63 29.76
CA THR A 14 6.07 -5.82 31.15
C THR A 14 4.72 -5.12 31.40
N ASP A 15 4.00 -5.55 32.44
CA ASP A 15 2.73 -4.91 32.82
C ASP A 15 2.92 -3.43 33.18
N GLU A 16 4.06 -3.09 33.80
CA GLU A 16 4.41 -1.71 34.14
C GLU A 16 4.64 -0.84 32.89
N GLU A 17 5.37 -1.35 31.89
CA GLU A 17 5.56 -0.65 30.61
C GLU A 17 4.25 -0.47 29.86
N ARG A 18 3.39 -1.50 29.86
CA ARG A 18 2.09 -1.44 29.19
C ARG A 18 1.16 -0.42 29.87
N LEU A 19 1.14 -0.39 31.21
CA LEU A 19 0.38 0.59 31.98
C LEU A 19 0.90 2.02 31.72
N ALA A 20 2.22 2.20 31.71
CA ALA A 20 2.85 3.48 31.41
C ALA A 20 2.50 3.97 29.99
N ARG A 21 2.56 3.10 28.98
CA ARG A 21 2.19 3.47 27.60
C ARG A 21 0.70 3.76 27.46
N ALA A 22 -0.18 3.03 28.15
CA ALA A 22 -1.62 3.33 28.17
C ALA A 22 -1.89 4.73 28.74
N TYR A 23 -1.26 5.10 29.86
CA TYR A 23 -1.30 6.46 30.40
C TYR A 23 -0.82 7.50 29.39
N LEU A 24 0.36 7.29 28.79
CA LEU A 24 0.96 8.25 27.85
C LEU A 24 0.09 8.46 26.60
N LEU A 25 -0.54 7.41 26.08
CA LEU A 25 -1.51 7.49 24.98
C LEU A 25 -2.81 8.23 25.36
N ARG A 26 -3.21 8.18 26.64
CA ARG A 26 -4.38 8.90 27.14
C ARG A 26 -4.11 10.41 27.24
N VAL A 27 -2.90 10.78 27.67
CA VAL A 27 -2.57 12.19 27.96
C VAL A 27 -1.99 12.95 26.75
N GLY A 28 -1.28 12.27 25.86
CA GLY A 28 -0.76 12.85 24.62
C GLY A 28 -1.82 12.87 23.52
N GLU A 29 -1.99 13.99 22.81
CA GLU A 29 -2.74 14.01 21.55
C GLU A 29 -1.78 13.70 20.39
N PRO A 30 -2.00 12.63 19.62
CA PRO A 30 -1.16 12.31 18.46
C PRO A 30 -1.04 13.50 17.49
N PRO A 31 0.12 13.67 16.84
CA PRO A 31 1.26 12.75 16.79
C PRO A 31 2.29 12.90 17.91
N ALA A 32 2.12 13.86 18.84
CA ALA A 32 2.96 14.10 20.03
C ALA A 32 4.47 13.79 19.87
N PRO A 33 5.17 14.39 18.89
CA PRO A 33 6.57 14.05 18.58
C PRO A 33 7.53 14.32 19.75
N ALA A 34 7.29 15.34 20.58
CA ALA A 34 8.16 15.60 21.72
C ALA A 34 8.00 14.51 22.79
N LEU A 35 6.77 14.06 23.03
CA LEU A 35 6.50 12.95 23.93
C LEU A 35 7.10 11.64 23.41
N VAL A 36 6.99 11.36 22.11
CA VAL A 36 7.60 10.18 21.47
C VAL A 36 9.11 10.16 21.66
N ALA A 37 9.79 11.29 21.40
CA ALA A 37 11.23 11.41 21.60
C ALA A 37 11.61 11.22 23.08
N PHE A 38 10.85 11.83 23.99
CA PHE A 38 11.09 11.72 25.43
C PHE A 38 10.96 10.29 25.96
N VAL A 39 9.97 9.53 25.48
CA VAL A 39 9.82 8.10 25.78
C VAL A 39 10.99 7.29 25.21
N GLY A 40 11.46 7.63 24.02
CA GLY A 40 12.65 6.98 23.43
C GLY A 40 13.92 7.21 24.25
N GLU A 41 14.07 8.38 24.88
CA GLU A 41 15.24 8.73 25.68
C GLU A 41 15.21 8.16 27.11
N ARG A 42 14.02 8.10 27.74
CA ARG A 42 13.86 7.77 29.17
C ARG A 42 13.21 6.40 29.42
N GLY A 43 12.67 5.77 28.39
CA GLY A 43 11.77 4.63 28.52
C GLY A 43 10.35 5.05 28.96
N PRO A 44 9.35 4.17 28.77
CA PRO A 44 7.94 4.51 28.99
C PRO A 44 7.61 4.75 30.47
N VAL A 45 8.19 3.98 31.39
CA VAL A 45 7.88 4.05 32.83
C VAL A 45 8.35 5.37 33.44
N GLU A 46 9.63 5.74 33.26
CA GLU A 46 10.17 7.01 33.76
C GLU A 46 9.44 8.19 33.11
N ALA A 47 9.22 8.14 31.79
CA ALA A 47 8.51 9.19 31.07
C ALA A 47 7.09 9.41 31.63
N ALA A 48 6.35 8.34 31.90
CA ALA A 48 5.01 8.43 32.49
C ALA A 48 5.04 9.07 33.89
N ALA A 49 5.95 8.65 34.77
CA ALA A 49 6.10 9.24 36.11
C ALA A 49 6.45 10.74 36.06
N ARG A 50 7.34 11.13 35.15
CA ARG A 50 7.72 12.53 34.91
C ARG A 50 6.59 13.37 34.34
N VAL A 51 5.79 12.83 33.41
CA VAL A 51 4.63 13.53 32.86
C VAL A 51 3.54 13.73 33.94
N ARG A 52 3.29 12.72 34.80
CA ARG A 52 2.34 12.82 35.93
C ARG A 52 2.71 13.97 36.88
N SER A 53 3.96 13.96 37.35
CA SER A 53 4.50 14.99 38.25
C SER A 53 4.65 16.35 37.58
N GLY A 54 4.65 16.39 36.24
CA GLY A 54 4.97 17.58 35.48
C GLY A 54 6.46 17.90 35.47
N ASP A 55 7.35 16.98 35.87
CA ASP A 55 8.80 17.13 35.76
C ASP A 55 9.30 16.65 34.39
N CYS A 56 8.86 17.33 33.32
CA CYS A 56 9.24 17.04 31.96
C CYS A 56 9.62 18.32 31.18
N PRO A 57 10.39 18.19 30.08
CA PRO A 57 10.75 19.33 29.24
C PRO A 57 9.53 20.10 28.72
N ASP A 58 9.68 21.40 28.48
CA ASP A 58 8.57 22.27 28.07
C ASP A 58 7.84 21.80 26.81
N LYS A 59 8.56 21.22 25.85
CA LYS A 59 7.95 20.67 24.63
C LYS A 59 7.00 19.52 24.95
N VAL A 60 7.39 18.61 25.85
CA VAL A 60 6.55 17.49 26.32
C VAL A 60 5.37 18.02 27.13
N ARG A 61 5.62 18.98 28.03
CA ARG A 61 4.57 19.63 28.83
C ARG A 61 3.49 20.25 27.95
N ARG A 62 3.85 20.92 26.84
CA ARG A 62 2.87 21.50 25.89
C ARG A 62 1.96 20.44 25.25
N GLU A 63 2.45 19.22 25.06
CA GLU A 63 1.70 18.12 24.46
C GLU A 63 0.81 17.37 25.46
N THR A 64 1.12 17.41 26.76
CA THR A 64 0.47 16.54 27.77
C THR A 64 -0.24 17.29 28.91
N ALA A 65 0.13 18.54 29.20
CA ALA A 65 -0.33 19.24 30.42
C ALA A 65 -1.85 19.36 30.52
N ALA A 66 -2.56 19.46 29.39
CA ALA A 66 -4.01 19.57 29.36
C ALA A 66 -4.73 18.32 29.91
N ARG A 67 -4.05 17.16 29.94
CA ARG A 67 -4.65 15.88 30.34
C ARG A 67 -3.78 15.09 31.31
N ARG A 68 -2.66 15.63 31.79
CA ARG A 68 -1.70 14.91 32.64
C ARG A 68 -2.33 14.27 33.89
N GLU A 69 -3.42 14.84 34.40
CA GLU A 69 -4.15 14.39 35.58
C GLU A 69 -5.22 13.31 35.26
N VAL A 70 -5.46 13.02 33.99
CA VAL A 70 -6.39 11.99 33.52
C VAL A 70 -5.68 10.64 33.49
N ASP A 71 -5.47 10.06 34.67
CA ASP A 71 -4.86 8.73 34.80
C ASP A 71 -5.92 7.63 34.80
N LEU A 72 -6.29 7.18 33.60
CA LEU A 72 -7.28 6.12 33.38
C LEU A 72 -6.64 4.85 32.80
N ALA A 73 -5.32 4.70 32.91
CA ALA A 73 -4.57 3.67 32.20
C ALA A 73 -5.06 2.24 32.50
N GLU A 74 -5.36 1.92 33.75
CA GLU A 74 -5.93 0.62 34.14
C GLU A 74 -7.31 0.41 33.51
N GLN A 75 -8.19 1.40 33.63
CA GLN A 75 -9.55 1.36 33.09
C GLN A 75 -9.55 1.24 31.56
N ASP A 76 -8.55 1.83 30.90
CA ASP A 76 -8.35 1.77 29.46
C ASP A 76 -7.98 0.36 29.03
N LEU A 77 -7.04 -0.27 29.72
CA LEU A 77 -6.65 -1.66 29.48
C LEU A 77 -7.82 -2.61 29.73
N GLU A 78 -8.58 -2.42 30.81
CA GLU A 78 -9.79 -3.20 31.10
C GLU A 78 -10.88 -3.01 30.03
N THR A 79 -11.09 -1.78 29.57
CA THR A 79 -12.09 -1.49 28.52
C THR A 79 -11.66 -2.06 27.17
N ALA A 80 -10.38 -2.00 26.86
CA ALA A 80 -9.84 -2.67 25.68
C ALA A 80 -10.07 -4.19 25.77
N ALA A 81 -9.72 -4.83 26.89
CA ALA A 81 -9.94 -6.26 27.09
C ALA A 81 -11.41 -6.67 26.92
N ARG A 82 -12.36 -5.91 27.52
CA ARG A 82 -13.81 -6.13 27.36
C ARG A 82 -14.31 -6.02 25.93
N THR A 83 -13.64 -5.22 25.10
CA THR A 83 -13.97 -5.01 23.68
C THR A 83 -13.12 -5.86 22.74
N GLN A 84 -12.42 -6.86 23.28
CA GLN A 84 -11.50 -7.75 22.55
C GLN A 84 -10.39 -6.99 21.81
N ALA A 85 -10.00 -5.84 22.36
CA ALA A 85 -8.85 -5.06 21.95
C ALA A 85 -7.66 -5.30 22.90
N ARG A 86 -6.46 -5.11 22.36
CA ARG A 86 -5.21 -5.12 23.12
C ARG A 86 -4.39 -3.88 22.79
N LEU A 87 -3.51 -3.50 23.71
CA LEU A 87 -2.51 -2.47 23.44
C LEU A 87 -1.24 -3.14 22.93
N VAL A 88 -0.89 -2.89 21.66
CA VAL A 88 0.37 -3.33 21.03
C VAL A 88 1.38 -2.20 21.13
N VAL A 89 2.56 -2.49 21.67
CA VAL A 89 3.61 -1.49 21.94
C VAL A 89 4.96 -1.91 21.34
N PRO A 90 5.93 -0.99 21.18
CA PRO A 90 7.26 -1.30 20.63
C PRO A 90 7.98 -2.52 21.19
N GLU A 91 7.74 -2.84 22.45
CA GLU A 91 8.34 -3.99 23.15
C GLU A 91 7.68 -5.33 22.79
N ASP A 92 6.52 -5.33 22.13
CA ASP A 92 5.83 -6.55 21.71
C ASP A 92 6.32 -7.04 20.34
N HIS A 93 6.43 -8.37 20.17
CA HIS A 93 6.75 -9.01 18.88
C HIS A 93 5.78 -8.68 17.73
N GLU A 94 4.57 -8.25 18.07
CA GLU A 94 3.54 -7.85 17.11
C GLU A 94 3.76 -6.42 16.59
N TRP A 95 4.66 -5.64 17.20
CA TRP A 95 4.91 -4.27 16.77
C TRP A 95 5.45 -4.18 15.33
N PRO A 96 4.81 -3.42 14.43
CA PRO A 96 5.26 -3.25 13.05
C PRO A 96 6.43 -2.25 12.97
N ALA A 97 7.56 -2.61 13.59
CA ALA A 97 8.74 -1.74 13.72
C ALA A 97 9.26 -1.25 12.37
N TRP A 98 9.40 -2.16 11.40
CA TRP A 98 9.93 -1.84 10.08
C TRP A 98 9.03 -0.87 9.30
N PRO A 99 7.71 -1.13 9.11
CA PRO A 99 6.83 -0.16 8.46
C PRO A 99 6.83 1.22 9.14
N LEU A 100 6.76 1.25 10.47
CA LEU A 100 6.68 2.51 11.24
C LEU A 100 8.01 3.31 11.26
N LEU A 101 9.14 2.70 10.90
CA LEU A 101 10.43 3.37 10.87
C LEU A 101 10.42 4.62 9.98
N SER A 102 9.69 4.60 8.86
CA SER A 102 9.59 5.77 7.97
C SER A 102 9.01 6.99 8.68
N LEU A 103 8.05 6.79 9.60
CA LEU A 103 7.47 7.87 10.39
C LEU A 103 8.50 8.46 11.36
N ALA A 104 9.28 7.62 12.03
CA ALA A 104 10.33 8.05 12.94
C ALA A 104 11.42 8.84 12.19
N VAL A 105 11.88 8.33 11.04
CA VAL A 105 12.89 9.00 10.20
C VAL A 105 12.37 10.34 9.67
N ALA A 106 11.14 10.39 9.17
CA ALA A 106 10.55 11.63 8.67
C ALA A 106 10.39 12.68 9.78
N SER A 107 9.96 12.26 10.98
CA SER A 107 9.87 13.13 12.15
C SER A 107 11.24 13.70 12.53
N GLY A 108 12.28 12.87 12.57
CA GLY A 108 13.66 13.31 12.85
C GLY A 108 14.24 14.27 11.82
N ARG A 109 13.70 14.26 10.59
CA ARG A 109 14.04 15.22 9.52
C ARG A 109 13.20 16.51 9.56
N GLY A 110 12.31 16.65 10.54
CA GLY A 110 11.47 17.84 10.70
C GLY A 110 10.21 17.85 9.82
N VAL A 111 9.77 16.71 9.28
CA VAL A 111 8.49 16.65 8.58
C VAL A 111 7.36 16.85 9.60
N GLU A 112 6.62 17.94 9.46
CA GLU A 112 5.53 18.29 10.37
C GLU A 112 4.39 17.27 10.34
N ASN A 113 3.70 17.11 11.47
CA ASN A 113 2.55 16.22 11.64
C ASN A 113 2.83 14.73 11.35
N VAL A 114 4.10 14.33 11.38
CA VAL A 114 4.55 12.97 11.21
C VAL A 114 5.37 12.56 12.43
N ALA A 115 4.92 11.51 13.12
CA ALA A 115 5.65 10.84 14.19
C ALA A 115 5.16 9.40 14.32
N ALA A 116 6.05 8.51 14.76
CA ALA A 116 5.70 7.13 15.08
C ALA A 116 4.79 7.09 16.33
N PRO A 117 3.79 6.19 16.38
CA PRO A 117 2.90 6.08 17.52
C PRO A 117 3.63 5.52 18.75
N LEU A 118 3.21 5.94 19.96
CA LEU A 118 3.68 5.35 21.23
C LEU A 118 3.16 3.94 21.49
N GLY A 119 2.09 3.56 20.79
CA GLY A 119 1.40 2.29 20.90
C GLY A 119 0.13 2.33 20.07
N LEU A 120 -0.43 1.16 19.81
CA LEU A 120 -1.63 1.00 18.98
C LEU A 120 -2.62 0.10 19.71
N TRP A 121 -3.84 0.59 19.91
CA TRP A 121 -4.97 -0.22 20.32
C TRP A 121 -5.42 -1.05 19.11
N VAL A 122 -5.49 -2.36 19.26
CA VAL A 122 -5.78 -3.31 18.18
C VAL A 122 -6.92 -4.23 18.60
N ARG A 123 -8.06 -4.13 17.92
CA ARG A 123 -9.20 -5.05 18.05
C ARG A 123 -9.23 -6.03 16.88
N GLY A 124 -9.34 -7.33 17.17
CA GLY A 124 -9.28 -8.39 16.16
C GLY A 124 -7.98 -9.20 16.20
N GLY A 125 -7.95 -10.29 15.44
CA GLY A 125 -6.93 -11.34 15.55
C GLY A 125 -5.68 -11.17 14.68
N ALA A 126 -5.65 -10.22 13.75
CA ALA A 126 -4.47 -10.04 12.90
C ALA A 126 -3.24 -9.65 13.74
N ASN A 127 -2.12 -10.33 13.52
CA ASN A 127 -0.81 -9.89 14.03
C ASN A 127 -0.34 -8.71 13.18
N LEU A 128 -0.24 -7.53 13.79
CA LEU A 128 -0.01 -6.28 13.08
C LEU A 128 1.34 -6.23 12.37
N ALA A 129 2.43 -6.76 12.96
CA ALA A 129 3.72 -6.87 12.29
C ALA A 129 3.61 -7.69 10.99
N LYS A 130 3.01 -8.88 11.05
CA LYS A 130 2.79 -9.73 9.86
C LYS A 130 1.86 -9.08 8.84
N ALA A 131 0.80 -8.42 9.30
CA ALA A 131 -0.15 -7.76 8.42
C ALA A 131 0.49 -6.57 7.69
N ALA A 132 1.34 -5.80 8.37
CA ALA A 132 1.98 -4.61 7.83
C ALA A 132 3.28 -4.89 7.05
N ASP A 133 3.86 -6.09 7.19
CA ASP A 133 5.10 -6.50 6.51
C ASP A 133 5.01 -6.38 4.98
N ARG A 134 3.81 -6.61 4.44
CA ARG A 134 3.55 -6.59 3.01
C ARG A 134 2.18 -6.01 2.65
N ALA A 135 1.88 -4.81 3.13
CA ALA A 135 0.55 -4.22 3.01
C ALA A 135 0.44 -3.12 1.96
N VAL A 136 -0.75 -2.97 1.38
CA VAL A 136 -1.11 -1.84 0.52
C VAL A 136 -2.26 -1.06 1.15
N ALA A 137 -2.13 0.26 1.15
CA ALA A 137 -3.22 1.15 1.52
C ALA A 137 -4.12 1.39 0.31
N VAL A 138 -5.43 1.17 0.45
CA VAL A 138 -6.43 1.52 -0.57
C VAL A 138 -7.31 2.63 0.00
N VAL A 139 -7.21 3.83 -0.58
CA VAL A 139 -7.85 5.04 -0.03
C VAL A 139 -8.55 5.85 -1.10
N GLY A 140 -9.53 6.65 -0.71
CA GLY A 140 -10.15 7.57 -1.66
C GLY A 140 -11.32 8.41 -1.14
N ALA A 141 -12.21 8.76 -2.06
CA ALA A 141 -13.32 9.66 -1.82
C ALA A 141 -14.36 9.04 -0.87
N ARG A 142 -14.88 9.87 0.04
CA ARG A 142 -15.98 9.49 0.94
C ARG A 142 -17.32 9.42 0.21
N LEU A 143 -17.52 10.31 -0.75
CA LEU A 143 -18.63 10.32 -1.69
C LEU A 143 -18.11 9.75 -3.01
N ALA A 144 -17.88 8.44 -3.02
CA ALA A 144 -17.34 7.73 -4.18
C ALA A 144 -18.42 7.56 -5.27
N THR A 145 -17.99 7.45 -6.52
CA THR A 145 -18.89 7.02 -7.61
C THR A 145 -19.04 5.50 -7.60
N ASN A 146 -20.03 4.96 -8.32
CA ASN A 146 -20.13 3.51 -8.53
C ASN A 146 -18.87 2.93 -9.17
N TYR A 147 -18.23 3.68 -10.08
CA TYR A 147 -16.93 3.31 -10.64
C TYR A 147 -15.87 3.21 -9.54
N GLY A 148 -15.77 4.23 -8.68
CA GLY A 148 -14.82 4.24 -7.58
C GLY A 148 -15.04 3.09 -6.58
N GLU A 149 -16.28 2.86 -6.16
CA GLU A 149 -16.59 1.77 -5.21
C GLU A 149 -16.32 0.39 -5.81
N HIS A 150 -16.68 0.18 -7.07
CA HIS A 150 -16.39 -1.08 -7.78
C HIS A 150 -14.89 -1.33 -7.87
N ASN A 151 -14.11 -0.37 -8.39
CA ASN A 151 -12.66 -0.54 -8.52
C ASN A 151 -11.98 -0.67 -7.14
N SER A 152 -12.44 0.03 -6.11
CA SER A 152 -11.90 -0.12 -4.76
C SER A 152 -12.09 -1.54 -4.23
N ALA A 153 -13.29 -2.11 -4.43
CA ALA A 153 -13.59 -3.48 -4.04
C ALA A 153 -12.76 -4.49 -4.85
N GLU A 154 -12.67 -4.33 -6.18
CA GLU A 154 -11.89 -5.21 -7.05
C GLU A 154 -10.39 -5.19 -6.74
N PHE A 155 -9.80 -3.99 -6.56
CA PHE A 155 -8.39 -3.86 -6.20
C PHE A 155 -8.11 -4.52 -4.84
N ALA A 156 -8.95 -4.24 -3.84
CA ALA A 156 -8.77 -4.84 -2.52
C ALA A 156 -8.99 -6.36 -2.53
N HIS A 157 -9.96 -6.86 -3.31
CA HIS A 157 -10.19 -8.29 -3.51
C HIS A 157 -8.98 -8.95 -4.17
N GLY A 158 -8.45 -8.38 -5.27
CA GLY A 158 -7.28 -8.91 -5.97
C GLY A 158 -6.03 -8.94 -5.10
N LEU A 159 -5.75 -7.85 -4.37
CA LEU A 159 -4.63 -7.79 -3.42
C LEU A 159 -4.75 -8.87 -2.34
N ALA A 160 -5.93 -9.00 -1.73
CA ALA A 160 -6.22 -10.00 -0.72
C ALA A 160 -6.06 -11.44 -1.25
N THR A 161 -6.51 -11.73 -2.47
CA THR A 161 -6.34 -13.03 -3.14
C THR A 161 -4.87 -13.37 -3.40
N ARG A 162 -4.02 -12.35 -3.62
CA ARG A 162 -2.56 -12.50 -3.69
C ARG A 162 -1.88 -12.54 -2.32
N GLY A 163 -2.64 -12.56 -1.23
CA GLY A 163 -2.13 -12.60 0.14
C GLY A 163 -1.50 -11.29 0.61
N VAL A 164 -1.83 -10.16 -0.04
CA VAL A 164 -1.39 -8.80 0.32
C VAL A 164 -2.46 -8.16 1.20
N PRO A 165 -2.18 -7.88 2.50
CA PRO A 165 -3.15 -7.26 3.38
C PRO A 165 -3.51 -5.83 2.95
N VAL A 166 -4.79 -5.49 3.08
CA VAL A 166 -5.33 -4.18 2.69
C VAL A 166 -5.55 -3.30 3.91
N PHE A 167 -4.92 -2.14 3.95
CA PHE A 167 -5.14 -1.14 5.00
C PHE A 167 -6.00 0.00 4.46
N SER A 168 -6.94 0.48 5.28
CA SER A 168 -7.71 1.67 4.94
C SER A 168 -8.26 2.36 6.19
N GLY A 169 -8.94 3.49 6.00
CA GLY A 169 -9.40 4.36 7.07
C GLY A 169 -10.82 4.10 7.56
N ALA A 170 -11.49 3.06 7.06
CA ALA A 170 -12.89 2.73 7.30
C ALA A 170 -13.89 3.89 7.09
N ALA A 171 -13.53 4.94 6.35
CA ALA A 171 -14.48 5.99 5.97
C ALA A 171 -15.55 5.44 5.01
N LEU A 172 -16.62 6.22 4.78
CA LEU A 172 -17.59 5.92 3.72
C LEU A 172 -16.93 5.87 2.34
N GLY A 173 -17.62 5.31 1.34
CA GLY A 173 -17.14 5.25 -0.03
C GLY A 173 -15.97 4.27 -0.21
N ILE A 174 -14.85 4.76 -0.77
CA ILE A 174 -13.71 3.94 -1.19
C ILE A 174 -13.17 3.05 -0.06
N ASP A 175 -12.94 3.58 1.14
CA ASP A 175 -12.39 2.81 2.26
C ASP A 175 -13.31 1.64 2.65
N GLY A 176 -14.62 1.89 2.72
CA GLY A 176 -15.62 0.85 3.01
C GLY A 176 -15.66 -0.23 1.93
N ALA A 177 -15.59 0.16 0.66
CA ALA A 177 -15.56 -0.77 -0.47
C ALA A 177 -14.28 -1.62 -0.46
N ALA A 178 -13.12 -1.03 -0.13
CA ALA A 178 -11.86 -1.75 -0.02
C ALA A 178 -11.93 -2.85 1.05
N HIS A 179 -12.41 -2.52 2.26
CA HIS A 179 -12.56 -3.51 3.32
C HIS A 179 -13.53 -4.63 2.93
N ARG A 180 -14.66 -4.30 2.26
CA ARG A 180 -15.61 -5.31 1.77
C ARG A 180 -14.99 -6.22 0.71
N GLY A 181 -14.23 -5.66 -0.23
CA GLY A 181 -13.52 -6.42 -1.26
C GLY A 181 -12.52 -7.41 -0.67
N ALA A 182 -11.66 -6.94 0.25
CA ALA A 182 -10.68 -7.78 0.94
C ALA A 182 -11.33 -8.90 1.77
N LEU A 183 -12.40 -8.58 2.51
CA LEU A 183 -13.18 -9.58 3.24
C LEU A 183 -13.86 -10.59 2.30
N GLY A 184 -14.32 -10.15 1.13
CA GLY A 184 -14.91 -11.01 0.10
C GLY A 184 -13.91 -12.03 -0.48
N ALA A 185 -12.62 -11.73 -0.47
CA ALA A 185 -11.54 -12.66 -0.82
C ALA A 185 -11.13 -13.59 0.35
N GLY A 186 -11.67 -13.39 1.56
CA GLY A 186 -11.20 -14.07 2.77
C GLY A 186 -9.78 -13.64 3.19
N GLY A 187 -9.29 -12.49 2.71
CA GLY A 187 -7.96 -11.98 3.07
C GLY A 187 -7.95 -11.05 4.28
N VAL A 188 -6.76 -10.64 4.69
CA VAL A 188 -6.56 -9.75 5.85
C VAL A 188 -6.80 -8.30 5.46
N THR A 189 -7.62 -7.60 6.24
CA THR A 189 -7.76 -6.15 6.13
C THR A 189 -7.66 -5.46 7.48
N VAL A 190 -7.08 -4.27 7.49
CA VAL A 190 -6.83 -3.47 8.69
C VAL A 190 -7.46 -2.09 8.57
N ALA A 191 -8.43 -1.81 9.43
CA ALA A 191 -9.08 -0.50 9.54
C ALA A 191 -8.36 0.36 10.57
N VAL A 192 -7.63 1.38 10.14
CA VAL A 192 -7.00 2.34 11.05
C VAL A 192 -8.04 3.42 11.37
N LEU A 193 -8.29 3.80 12.63
CA LEU A 193 -9.35 4.73 13.04
C LEU A 193 -8.83 6.06 13.57
N GLY A 194 -9.61 7.14 13.36
CA GLY A 194 -9.37 8.48 13.92
C GLY A 194 -10.12 8.73 15.25
N CYS A 195 -10.53 7.65 15.90
CA CYS A 195 -11.23 7.58 17.18
C CYS A 195 -10.84 6.27 17.84
N ALA A 196 -11.30 6.02 19.06
CA ALA A 196 -11.00 4.77 19.75
C ALA A 196 -11.59 3.53 19.05
N VAL A 197 -10.96 2.37 19.25
CA VAL A 197 -11.34 1.08 18.61
C VAL A 197 -12.69 0.52 19.07
N ASP A 198 -13.18 0.99 20.22
CA ASP A 198 -14.48 0.68 20.80
C ASP A 198 -15.60 1.60 20.27
N ILE A 199 -15.27 2.59 19.44
CA ILE A 199 -16.25 3.47 18.81
C ILE A 199 -16.48 3.06 17.35
N GLY A 200 -17.70 2.60 17.06
CA GLY A 200 -18.13 2.27 15.70
C GLY A 200 -18.40 3.52 14.84
N TYR A 201 -17.34 4.18 14.37
CA TYR A 201 -17.43 5.33 13.48
C TYR A 201 -16.87 5.03 12.08
N PRO A 202 -17.56 5.42 10.99
CA PRO A 202 -18.90 6.01 10.98
C PRO A 202 -19.98 4.99 11.38
N ALA A 203 -21.14 5.46 11.84
CA ALA A 203 -22.23 4.60 12.34
C ALA A 203 -22.68 3.54 11.31
N GLY A 204 -22.67 3.89 10.01
CA GLY A 204 -23.00 2.95 8.93
C GLY A 204 -21.99 1.81 8.74
N HIS A 205 -20.81 1.87 9.37
CA HIS A 205 -19.74 0.87 9.27
C HIS A 205 -19.53 0.08 10.56
N VAL A 206 -20.41 0.17 11.56
CA VAL A 206 -20.32 -0.61 12.80
C VAL A 206 -20.18 -2.11 12.50
N ASP A 207 -21.08 -2.65 11.67
CA ASP A 207 -21.07 -4.06 11.28
C ASP A 207 -19.85 -4.43 10.45
N LEU A 208 -19.39 -3.52 9.58
CA LEU A 208 -18.18 -3.73 8.79
C LEU A 208 -16.96 -3.84 9.71
N LEU A 209 -16.79 -2.92 10.66
CA LEU A 209 -15.69 -2.94 11.63
C LEU A 209 -15.72 -4.18 12.53
N LYS A 210 -16.91 -4.67 12.87
CA LYS A 210 -17.07 -5.95 13.59
C LYS A 210 -16.60 -7.11 12.72
N ARG A 211 -17.08 -7.19 11.46
CA ARG A 211 -16.66 -8.23 10.50
C ARG A 211 -15.16 -8.23 10.24
N ILE A 212 -14.51 -7.06 10.17
CA ILE A 212 -13.06 -6.97 10.02
C ILE A 212 -12.37 -7.66 11.21
N ALA A 213 -12.76 -7.33 12.44
CA ALA A 213 -12.16 -7.91 13.65
C ALA A 213 -12.44 -9.42 13.77
N ASP A 214 -13.65 -9.87 13.41
CA ASP A 214 -14.09 -11.26 13.54
C ASP A 214 -13.47 -12.20 12.50
N ASN A 215 -13.13 -11.70 11.30
CA ASN A 215 -12.64 -12.52 10.18
C ASN A 215 -11.13 -12.43 9.96
N GLY A 216 -10.35 -12.43 11.05
CA GLY A 216 -8.89 -12.46 10.99
C GLY A 216 -8.21 -11.14 10.55
N GLY A 217 -8.96 -10.04 10.47
CA GLY A 217 -8.44 -8.69 10.29
C GLY A 217 -8.20 -7.95 11.60
N ALA A 218 -8.01 -6.64 11.53
CA ALA A 218 -7.88 -5.78 12.71
C ALA A 218 -8.49 -4.39 12.54
N VAL A 219 -8.96 -3.81 13.64
CA VAL A 219 -9.32 -2.41 13.79
C VAL A 219 -8.30 -1.78 14.72
N VAL A 220 -7.58 -0.77 14.24
CA VAL A 220 -6.40 -0.21 14.88
C VAL A 220 -6.61 1.27 15.19
N SER A 221 -6.20 1.74 16.36
CA SER A 221 -6.23 3.16 16.70
C SER A 221 -5.07 3.54 17.61
N GLU A 222 -4.64 4.79 17.51
CA GLU A 222 -3.70 5.40 18.47
C GLU A 222 -4.44 6.07 19.64
N TYR A 223 -5.76 6.20 19.54
CA TYR A 223 -6.58 6.88 20.55
C TYR A 223 -7.08 5.89 21.59
N ALA A 224 -6.89 6.23 22.87
CA ALA A 224 -7.34 5.44 24.01
C ALA A 224 -8.86 5.23 24.04
N PRO A 225 -9.37 4.14 24.64
CA PRO A 225 -10.80 3.79 24.68
C PRO A 225 -11.74 4.97 25.00
N GLY A 226 -12.92 4.98 24.38
CA GLY A 226 -13.92 6.05 24.53
C GLY A 226 -13.55 7.40 23.89
N THR A 227 -12.40 7.54 23.23
CA THR A 227 -12.01 8.80 22.55
C THR A 227 -12.87 9.06 21.31
N PRO A 228 -13.68 10.15 21.28
CA PRO A 228 -14.65 10.39 20.20
C PRO A 228 -13.98 10.79 18.87
N PRO A 229 -14.69 10.63 17.74
CA PRO A 229 -14.22 11.08 16.43
C PRO A 229 -14.10 12.62 16.38
N ALA A 230 -13.03 13.12 15.76
CA ALA A 230 -12.86 14.55 15.50
C ALA A 230 -12.19 14.79 14.14
N ARG A 231 -12.51 15.92 13.49
CA ARG A 231 -12.01 16.25 12.14
C ARG A 231 -10.49 16.19 12.01
N HIS A 232 -9.77 16.79 12.97
CA HIS A 232 -8.31 16.83 12.97
C HIS A 232 -7.68 15.43 13.13
N ARG A 233 -8.32 14.56 13.92
CA ARG A 233 -7.85 13.18 14.17
C ARG A 233 -7.85 12.33 12.91
N PHE A 234 -8.78 12.56 11.98
CA PHE A 234 -8.76 11.86 10.69
C PHE A 234 -7.58 12.25 9.81
N LEU A 235 -7.11 13.51 9.88
CA LEU A 235 -5.93 13.95 9.16
C LEU A 235 -4.66 13.35 9.77
N VAL A 236 -4.55 13.38 11.11
CA VAL A 236 -3.42 12.78 11.84
C VAL A 236 -3.36 11.26 11.65
N ARG A 237 -4.51 10.58 11.63
CA ARG A 237 -4.61 9.13 11.41
C ARG A 237 -4.05 8.69 10.06
N ASN A 238 -4.22 9.50 9.01
CA ASN A 238 -3.80 9.12 7.66
C ASN A 238 -2.29 8.84 7.54
N ARG A 239 -1.47 9.46 8.41
CA ARG A 239 -0.04 9.15 8.49
C ARG A 239 0.22 7.70 8.88
N LEU A 240 -0.63 7.08 9.70
CA LEU A 240 -0.50 5.68 10.08
C LEU A 240 -0.88 4.75 8.93
N ILE A 241 -1.90 5.10 8.15
CA ILE A 241 -2.26 4.33 6.93
C ILE A 241 -1.07 4.32 5.96
N ALA A 242 -0.48 5.49 5.70
CA ALA A 242 0.72 5.60 4.88
C ALA A 242 1.92 4.89 5.54
N GLY A 243 2.12 5.09 6.84
CA GLY A 243 3.24 4.55 7.60
C GLY A 243 3.21 3.03 7.79
N LEU A 244 2.05 2.39 7.82
CA LEU A 244 1.92 0.95 8.04
C LEU A 244 1.93 0.11 6.74
N THR A 245 1.99 0.75 5.57
CA THR A 245 1.90 0.07 4.26
C THR A 245 3.13 0.33 3.41
N ASP A 246 3.47 -0.55 2.48
CA ASP A 246 4.60 -0.33 1.56
C ASP A 246 4.24 0.65 0.42
N GLY A 247 2.96 0.73 0.07
CA GLY A 247 2.45 1.66 -0.93
C GLY A 247 0.99 2.06 -0.72
N THR A 248 0.58 3.18 -1.31
CA THR A 248 -0.78 3.70 -1.23
C THR A 248 -1.39 3.86 -2.62
N VAL A 249 -2.52 3.19 -2.87
CA VAL A 249 -3.34 3.33 -4.08
C VAL A 249 -4.50 4.27 -3.79
N VAL A 250 -4.59 5.37 -4.55
CA VAL A 250 -5.71 6.31 -4.53
C VAL A 250 -6.69 5.96 -5.64
N ILE A 251 -7.88 5.48 -5.28
CA ILE A 251 -8.89 5.04 -6.27
C ILE A 251 -9.66 6.22 -6.86
N GLU A 252 -10.22 7.06 -5.99
CA GLU A 252 -10.84 8.34 -6.37
C GLU A 252 -10.47 9.41 -5.36
N ALA A 253 -10.18 10.62 -5.82
CA ALA A 253 -9.97 11.77 -4.96
C ALA A 253 -10.37 13.04 -5.70
N GLY A 254 -11.24 13.86 -5.11
CA GLY A 254 -11.38 15.26 -5.52
C GLY A 254 -10.14 16.09 -5.16
N ILE A 255 -10.01 17.28 -5.75
CA ILE A 255 -8.83 18.17 -5.56
C ILE A 255 -8.52 18.43 -4.08
N ARG A 256 -9.55 18.58 -3.24
CA ARG A 256 -9.46 18.85 -1.79
C ARG A 256 -9.79 17.62 -0.93
N SER A 257 -9.63 16.41 -1.47
CA SER A 257 -9.93 15.17 -0.76
C SER A 257 -8.92 14.85 0.35
N GLY A 258 -9.40 14.27 1.45
CA GLY A 258 -8.54 13.72 2.51
C GLY A 258 -7.63 12.59 2.02
N ALA A 259 -8.01 11.84 0.97
CA ALA A 259 -7.15 10.82 0.37
C ALA A 259 -5.87 11.40 -0.25
N ARG A 260 -5.92 12.64 -0.74
CA ARG A 260 -4.73 13.35 -1.24
C ARG A 260 -3.75 13.65 -0.11
N ASN A 261 -4.23 13.88 1.11
CA ASN A 261 -3.37 14.05 2.29
C ASN A 261 -2.64 12.75 2.64
N THR A 262 -3.32 11.59 2.57
CA THR A 262 -2.66 10.28 2.71
C THR A 262 -1.58 10.08 1.64
N ALA A 263 -1.88 10.37 0.37
CA ALA A 263 -0.91 10.28 -0.74
C ALA A 263 0.29 11.22 -0.52
N THR A 264 0.04 12.46 -0.09
CA THR A 264 1.11 13.43 0.21
C THR A 264 2.00 12.93 1.34
N THR A 265 1.38 12.37 2.38
CA THR A 265 2.12 11.80 3.51
C THR A 265 2.95 10.60 3.07
N ALA A 266 2.38 9.66 2.31
CA ALA A 266 3.10 8.51 1.77
C ALA A 266 4.33 8.94 0.93
N GLY A 267 4.18 9.94 0.05
CA GLY A 267 5.31 10.50 -0.69
C GLY A 267 6.38 11.14 0.21
N ALA A 268 5.96 11.88 1.25
CA ALA A 268 6.89 12.46 2.23
C ALA A 268 7.63 11.40 3.06
N LEU A 269 7.05 10.21 3.22
CA LEU A 269 7.68 9.05 3.85
C LEU A 269 8.60 8.26 2.89
N GLY A 270 8.72 8.69 1.64
CA GLY A 270 9.48 7.97 0.61
C GLY A 270 8.80 6.68 0.14
N LYS A 271 7.49 6.56 0.36
CA LYS A 271 6.70 5.38 -0.02
C LYS A 271 6.06 5.56 -1.38
N VAL A 272 5.77 4.44 -2.02
CA VAL A 272 5.14 4.42 -3.33
C VAL A 272 3.71 4.96 -3.23
N VAL A 273 3.38 5.89 -4.12
CA VAL A 273 2.03 6.39 -4.29
C VAL A 273 1.56 6.01 -5.68
N MET A 274 0.36 5.46 -5.76
CA MET A 274 -0.29 5.03 -6.99
C MET A 274 -1.66 5.67 -7.09
N ALA A 275 -2.14 5.88 -8.30
CA ALA A 275 -3.46 6.44 -8.54
C ALA A 275 -4.15 5.74 -9.70
N LEU A 276 -5.43 5.39 -9.50
CA LEU A 276 -6.28 4.87 -10.55
C LEU A 276 -6.75 6.05 -11.43
N PRO A 277 -6.65 5.95 -12.77
CA PRO A 277 -7.23 6.95 -13.64
C PRO A 277 -8.76 6.83 -13.62
N GLY A 278 -9.46 7.95 -13.82
CA GLY A 278 -10.91 7.95 -13.97
C GLY A 278 -11.38 8.96 -15.01
N PRO A 279 -12.71 9.06 -15.24
CA PRO A 279 -13.26 9.95 -16.26
C PRO A 279 -12.81 11.41 -16.07
N VAL A 280 -12.30 12.04 -17.14
CA VAL A 280 -11.79 13.43 -17.08
C VAL A 280 -12.85 14.47 -16.69
N GLN A 281 -14.13 14.14 -16.88
CA GLN A 281 -15.27 14.97 -16.48
C GLN A 281 -15.69 14.75 -15.02
N SER A 282 -15.17 13.72 -14.35
CA SER A 282 -15.50 13.42 -12.96
C SER A 282 -14.68 14.29 -12.01
N ALA A 283 -15.37 15.08 -11.19
CA ALA A 283 -14.74 15.85 -10.11
C ALA A 283 -14.02 14.94 -9.09
N ASN A 284 -14.45 13.68 -8.94
CA ASN A 284 -13.83 12.68 -8.07
C ASN A 284 -12.54 12.09 -8.64
N SER A 285 -12.24 12.30 -9.93
CA SER A 285 -11.00 11.83 -10.55
C SER A 285 -9.93 12.93 -10.62
N ALA A 286 -10.31 14.20 -10.48
CA ALA A 286 -9.43 15.35 -10.65
C ALA A 286 -8.20 15.34 -9.72
N GLY A 287 -8.32 14.82 -8.50
CA GLY A 287 -7.21 14.66 -7.57
C GLY A 287 -6.25 13.54 -7.98
N CYS A 288 -6.75 12.40 -8.48
CA CYS A 288 -5.92 11.35 -9.06
C CYS A 288 -5.17 11.87 -10.28
N HIS A 289 -5.84 12.59 -11.19
CA HIS A 289 -5.20 13.20 -12.35
C HIS A 289 -4.12 14.21 -11.95
N ALA A 290 -4.36 15.03 -10.94
CA ALA A 290 -3.37 15.97 -10.43
C ALA A 290 -2.16 15.25 -9.82
N LEU A 291 -2.36 14.17 -9.05
CA LEU A 291 -1.25 13.37 -8.51
C LEU A 291 -0.39 12.77 -9.62
N ILE A 292 -1.02 12.22 -10.66
CA ILE A 292 -0.32 11.65 -11.83
C ILE A 292 0.43 12.75 -12.59
N ARG A 293 -0.25 13.85 -12.91
CA ARG A 293 0.33 14.99 -13.64
C ARG A 293 1.51 15.62 -12.91
N ASP A 294 1.43 15.75 -11.59
CA ASP A 294 2.49 16.30 -10.74
C ASP A 294 3.66 15.30 -10.53
N CYS A 295 3.62 14.12 -11.16
CA CYS A 295 4.59 13.03 -10.94
C CYS A 295 4.68 12.61 -9.47
N LYS A 296 3.58 12.72 -8.73
CA LYS A 296 3.46 12.33 -7.31
C LYS A 296 2.87 10.94 -7.14
N ALA A 297 2.30 10.36 -8.18
CA ALA A 297 1.76 9.01 -8.17
C ALA A 297 2.00 8.31 -9.50
N THR A 298 2.31 7.02 -9.44
CA THR A 298 2.32 6.13 -10.61
C THR A 298 0.88 5.80 -11.00
N LEU A 299 0.56 5.91 -12.29
CA LEU A 299 -0.74 5.45 -12.79
C LEU A 299 -0.78 3.93 -12.73
N VAL A 300 -1.84 3.38 -12.13
CA VAL A 300 -2.12 1.94 -12.10
C VAL A 300 -3.55 1.68 -12.56
N THR A 301 -3.78 0.55 -13.21
CA THR A 301 -5.06 0.08 -13.76
C THR A 301 -5.37 -1.35 -13.37
N SER A 302 -4.41 -2.07 -12.81
CA SER A 302 -4.57 -3.45 -12.32
C SER A 302 -3.89 -3.68 -10.98
N VAL A 303 -4.25 -4.79 -10.31
CA VAL A 303 -3.59 -5.24 -9.07
C VAL A 303 -2.16 -5.67 -9.32
N ASP A 304 -1.86 -6.29 -10.47
CA ASP A 304 -0.51 -6.73 -10.80
C ASP A 304 0.42 -5.50 -10.94
N GLU A 305 -0.03 -4.41 -11.56
CA GLU A 305 0.72 -3.15 -11.62
C GLU A 305 0.97 -2.55 -10.23
N VAL A 306 0.01 -2.68 -9.29
CA VAL A 306 0.21 -2.25 -7.90
C VAL A 306 1.31 -3.07 -7.23
N ILE A 307 1.27 -4.39 -7.40
CA ILE A 307 2.25 -5.31 -6.82
C ILE A 307 3.65 -5.03 -7.37
N ASP A 308 3.76 -4.90 -8.69
CA ASP A 308 5.01 -4.61 -9.39
C ASP A 308 5.60 -3.27 -8.96
N THR A 309 4.75 -2.24 -8.79
CA THR A 309 5.21 -0.90 -8.39
C THR A 309 5.75 -0.90 -6.96
N VAL A 310 5.16 -1.69 -6.05
CA VAL A 310 5.64 -1.77 -4.66
C VAL A 310 6.93 -2.61 -4.55
N GLY A 311 7.10 -3.62 -5.42
CA GLY A 311 8.38 -4.32 -5.62
C GLY A 311 8.86 -5.20 -4.46
N ARG A 312 8.04 -5.40 -3.40
CA ARG A 312 8.39 -6.19 -2.20
C ARG A 312 7.64 -7.53 -2.08
N PHE A 313 6.66 -7.80 -2.93
CA PHE A 313 5.76 -8.95 -2.76
C PHE A 313 6.27 -10.20 -3.50
N GLY A 314 7.33 -10.82 -3.00
CA GLY A 314 7.80 -12.15 -3.46
C GLY A 314 8.81 -12.11 -4.60
N PRO A 315 9.34 -13.28 -5.01
CA PRO A 315 10.49 -13.37 -5.94
C PRO A 315 10.15 -12.72 -7.28
N ALA A 316 11.22 -12.34 -8.01
CA ALA A 316 11.16 -11.64 -9.29
C ALA A 316 9.96 -12.06 -10.14
N PRO A 317 9.25 -11.10 -10.76
CA PRO A 317 8.01 -11.36 -11.45
C PRO A 317 8.15 -12.60 -12.32
N GLU A 318 7.19 -13.52 -12.23
CA GLU A 318 7.04 -14.52 -13.28
C GLU A 318 6.98 -13.76 -14.61
N PRO A 319 7.76 -14.18 -15.62
CA PRO A 319 7.93 -13.42 -16.85
C PRO A 319 6.55 -13.02 -17.38
N GLU A 320 6.38 -11.71 -17.63
CA GLU A 320 5.16 -11.04 -18.10
C GLU A 320 4.14 -12.00 -18.71
N ASN A 321 2.89 -11.90 -18.25
CA ASN A 321 1.72 -12.40 -18.96
C ASN A 321 1.94 -12.15 -20.46
N PRO A 322 2.14 -13.18 -21.30
CA PRO A 322 2.79 -12.99 -22.59
C PRO A 322 1.92 -12.05 -23.40
N ARG A 323 2.42 -10.81 -23.60
CA ARG A 323 1.93 -9.97 -24.70
C ARG A 323 1.84 -10.89 -25.90
N PRO A 324 0.75 -10.90 -26.68
CA PRO A 324 0.63 -11.81 -27.81
C PRO A 324 1.86 -11.62 -28.69
N ARG A 325 2.83 -12.53 -28.56
CA ARG A 325 4.12 -12.43 -29.24
C ARG A 325 3.79 -12.54 -30.71
N ARG A 326 4.09 -11.50 -31.47
CA ARG A 326 3.99 -11.61 -32.91
C ARG A 326 5.06 -12.62 -33.31
N PRO A 327 4.78 -13.52 -34.27
CA PRO A 327 5.79 -14.45 -34.76
C PRO A 327 7.10 -13.75 -35.14
N THR A 328 7.05 -12.48 -35.54
CA THR A 328 8.20 -11.64 -35.91
C THR A 328 9.07 -11.15 -34.76
N ASP A 329 8.64 -11.26 -33.50
CA ASP A 329 9.37 -10.72 -32.35
C ASP A 329 10.70 -11.46 -32.07
N VAL A 330 10.90 -12.60 -32.74
CA VAL A 330 12.15 -13.39 -32.70
C VAL A 330 13.19 -12.91 -33.72
N LEU A 331 12.82 -12.02 -34.65
CA LEU A 331 13.70 -11.57 -35.73
C LEU A 331 14.59 -10.41 -35.26
N ALA A 332 15.88 -10.47 -35.60
CA ALA A 332 16.79 -9.34 -35.43
C ALA A 332 16.34 -8.13 -36.28
N PRO A 333 16.70 -6.87 -35.92
CA PRO A 333 16.21 -5.67 -36.60
C PRO A 333 16.43 -5.64 -38.12
N GLU A 334 17.54 -6.20 -38.62
CA GLU A 334 17.78 -6.32 -40.07
C GLU A 334 16.87 -7.36 -40.72
N ALA A 335 16.73 -8.53 -40.10
CA ALA A 335 15.88 -9.62 -40.59
C ALA A 335 14.39 -9.20 -40.61
N LEU A 336 13.95 -8.42 -39.63
CA LEU A 336 12.61 -7.85 -39.59
C LEU A 336 12.36 -6.91 -40.77
N ARG A 337 13.29 -5.99 -41.07
CA ARG A 337 13.17 -5.08 -42.23
C ARG A 337 13.15 -5.85 -43.55
N VAL A 338 13.97 -6.89 -43.68
CA VAL A 338 13.95 -7.78 -44.86
C VAL A 338 12.61 -8.51 -44.97
N TYR A 339 12.08 -9.04 -43.87
CA TYR A 339 10.78 -9.70 -43.82
C TYR A 339 9.61 -8.75 -44.17
N GLU A 340 9.63 -7.51 -43.69
CA GLU A 340 8.59 -6.51 -43.99
C GLU A 340 8.65 -6.01 -45.43
N ALA A 341 9.84 -5.99 -46.04
CA ALA A 341 10.03 -5.69 -47.46
C ALA A 341 9.54 -6.80 -48.40
N LEU A 342 9.18 -7.99 -47.89
CA LEU A 342 8.59 -9.08 -48.67
C LEU A 342 7.06 -8.96 -48.73
N VAL A 343 6.48 -9.38 -49.85
CA VAL A 343 5.03 -9.35 -50.08
C VAL A 343 4.48 -10.78 -50.12
N PRO A 344 3.31 -11.09 -49.53
CA PRO A 344 2.78 -12.46 -49.51
C PRO A 344 2.41 -13.02 -50.88
N ARG A 345 1.93 -12.16 -51.79
CA ARG A 345 1.36 -12.56 -53.09
C ARG A 345 2.24 -12.26 -54.30
N ALA A 346 3.43 -11.69 -54.12
CA ALA A 346 4.33 -11.32 -55.21
C ALA A 346 5.79 -11.61 -54.82
N GLY A 347 6.50 -12.33 -55.69
CA GLY A 347 7.94 -12.57 -55.53
C GLY A 347 8.73 -11.29 -55.75
N ARG A 348 9.73 -11.05 -54.90
CA ARG A 348 10.71 -9.96 -55.04
C ARG A 348 12.12 -10.52 -55.18
N SER A 349 12.93 -9.92 -56.04
CA SER A 349 14.37 -10.24 -56.10
C SER A 349 15.08 -9.74 -54.84
N ALA A 350 16.24 -10.32 -54.52
CA ALA A 350 17.04 -9.84 -53.39
C ALA A 350 17.41 -8.36 -53.52
N ASP A 351 17.66 -7.88 -54.73
CA ASP A 351 17.94 -6.47 -55.03
C ASP A 351 16.72 -5.56 -54.78
N GLN A 352 15.51 -6.01 -55.12
CA GLN A 352 14.27 -5.27 -54.81
C GLN A 352 14.01 -5.22 -53.30
N VAL A 353 14.26 -6.33 -52.59
CA VAL A 353 14.13 -6.39 -51.13
C VAL A 353 15.18 -5.51 -50.44
N ALA A 354 16.41 -5.46 -50.96
CA ALA A 354 17.47 -4.59 -50.45
C ALA A 354 17.09 -3.11 -50.56
N THR A 355 16.59 -2.68 -51.72
CA THR A 355 16.12 -1.30 -51.94
C THR A 355 15.01 -0.92 -50.98
N GLU A 356 14.02 -1.79 -50.79
CA GLU A 356 12.87 -1.50 -49.92
C GLU A 356 13.21 -1.56 -48.42
N SER A 357 14.02 -2.53 -48.00
CA SER A 357 14.38 -2.75 -46.58
C SER A 357 15.47 -1.80 -46.08
N GLY A 358 16.21 -1.16 -46.98
CA GLY A 358 17.41 -0.37 -46.65
C GLY A 358 18.57 -1.21 -46.11
N VAL A 359 18.57 -2.52 -46.39
CA VAL A 359 19.64 -3.46 -45.99
C VAL A 359 20.51 -3.77 -47.21
N PRO A 360 21.85 -3.75 -47.11
CA PRO A 360 22.75 -4.10 -48.22
C PRO A 360 22.43 -5.46 -48.84
N VAL A 361 22.52 -5.58 -50.17
CA VAL A 361 22.04 -6.76 -50.92
C VAL A 361 22.76 -8.05 -50.54
N ASP A 362 24.03 -7.99 -50.19
CA ASP A 362 24.82 -9.10 -49.65
C ASP A 362 24.25 -9.58 -48.32
N ARG A 363 23.88 -8.66 -47.43
CA ARG A 363 23.23 -8.97 -46.16
C ARG A 363 21.82 -9.51 -46.36
N VAL A 364 21.03 -8.96 -47.28
CA VAL A 364 19.72 -9.49 -47.67
C VAL A 364 19.84 -10.92 -48.19
N ARG A 365 20.83 -11.20 -49.05
CA ARG A 365 21.08 -12.56 -49.58
C ARG A 365 21.46 -13.56 -48.49
N ALA A 366 22.10 -13.10 -47.41
CA ALA A 366 22.39 -13.93 -46.24
C ALA A 366 21.15 -14.17 -45.36
N LEU A 367 20.29 -13.16 -45.17
CA LEU A 367 19.13 -13.22 -44.28
C LEU A 367 17.91 -13.96 -44.89
N LEU A 368 17.75 -13.93 -46.22
CA LEU A 368 16.60 -14.56 -46.87
C LEU A 368 16.52 -16.09 -46.67
N PRO A 369 17.63 -16.86 -46.78
CA PRO A 369 17.63 -18.29 -46.44
C PRO A 369 17.33 -18.55 -44.95
N GLU A 370 17.85 -17.72 -44.03
CA GLU A 370 17.55 -17.83 -42.60
C GLU A 370 16.04 -17.65 -42.34
N LEU A 371 15.44 -16.60 -42.94
CA LEU A 371 14.01 -16.36 -42.87
C LEU A 371 13.17 -17.49 -43.49
N GLU A 372 13.68 -18.19 -44.49
CA GLU A 372 12.99 -19.34 -45.09
C GLU A 372 13.06 -20.60 -44.21
N ILE A 373 14.22 -20.87 -43.61
CA ILE A 373 14.38 -21.93 -42.61
C ILE A 373 13.42 -21.70 -41.43
N ASP A 374 13.32 -20.46 -40.97
CA ASP A 374 12.44 -20.08 -39.86
C ASP A 374 10.96 -19.97 -40.28
N GLY A 375 10.65 -20.16 -41.57
CA GLY A 375 9.29 -20.18 -42.12
C GLY A 375 8.61 -18.81 -42.19
N PHE A 376 9.40 -17.74 -42.31
CA PHE A 376 8.97 -16.36 -42.54
C PHE A 376 9.02 -15.96 -44.03
N ALA A 377 9.88 -16.59 -44.81
CA ALA A 377 10.00 -16.36 -46.25
C ALA A 377 9.92 -17.68 -47.03
N VAL A 378 9.66 -17.59 -48.33
CA VAL A 378 9.80 -18.74 -49.24
C VAL A 378 10.33 -18.25 -50.58
N ARG A 379 11.25 -19.01 -51.16
CA ARG A 379 11.71 -18.79 -52.52
C ARG A 379 10.76 -19.46 -53.51
N GLY A 380 10.12 -18.66 -54.37
CA GLY A 380 9.33 -19.14 -55.50
C GLY A 380 9.98 -18.81 -56.84
N ASP A 381 9.33 -19.24 -57.92
CA ASP A 381 9.82 -19.06 -59.30
C ASP A 381 10.00 -17.58 -59.69
N THR A 382 9.25 -16.68 -59.05
CA THR A 382 9.28 -15.22 -59.30
C THR A 382 10.09 -14.45 -58.25
N GLY A 383 10.77 -15.14 -57.33
CA GLY A 383 11.56 -14.53 -56.26
C GLY A 383 11.05 -14.85 -54.86
N TRP A 384 11.51 -14.08 -53.86
CA TRP A 384 11.20 -14.29 -52.46
C TRP A 384 9.83 -13.71 -52.09
N ARG A 385 9.06 -14.47 -51.30
CA ARG A 385 7.73 -14.08 -50.82
C ARG A 385 7.65 -14.19 -49.31
N ARG A 386 6.76 -13.40 -48.72
CA ARG A 386 6.47 -13.42 -47.28
C ARG A 386 5.51 -14.55 -46.93
N ILE A 387 5.82 -15.27 -45.86
CA ILE A 387 4.87 -16.17 -45.19
C ILE A 387 4.23 -15.39 -44.02
N VAL A 388 2.90 -15.31 -44.02
CA VAL A 388 2.13 -14.72 -42.92
C VAL A 388 1.83 -15.82 -41.91
N ARG A 389 2.50 -15.79 -40.76
CA ARG A 389 2.15 -16.64 -39.62
C ARG A 389 1.02 -15.98 -38.84
N SER A 390 -0.13 -16.66 -38.75
CA SER A 390 -1.13 -16.35 -37.72
C SER A 390 -0.59 -16.83 -36.37
N ALA A 391 -0.80 -16.05 -35.31
CA ALA A 391 -0.50 -16.52 -33.96
C ALA A 391 -1.26 -17.85 -33.70
N PRO A 392 -0.64 -18.85 -33.04
CA PRO A 392 -1.40 -20.00 -32.58
C PRO A 392 -2.53 -19.52 -31.67
N LYS A 393 -3.73 -20.07 -31.88
CA LYS A 393 -4.94 -19.75 -31.11
C LYS A 393 -4.80 -20.13 -29.64
#